data_AF-A0A958G9I9-F1
#
_entry.id   AF-A0A958G9I9-F1
#
_cell.length_a   1.000
_cell.length_b   1.000
_cell.length_c   1.000
_cell.angle_alpha   90.00
_cell.angle_beta   90.00
_cell.angle_gamma   90.00
#
_symmetry.space_group_name_H-M   'P 1'
#
loop_
_entity.id
_entity.type
_entity.pdbx_description
1 polymer ?
#
loop_
_entity_poly.entity_id
_entity_poly.type
_entity_poly.pdbx_seq_one_letter_code
_entity_poly.pdbx_strand_id
1 'polypeptide(L)'
;LNENPSTVTRNDILAGMCFGADALGDPQACIEFGGNVAPGWQFRYRTSLSFSDITLVRAASYYALGDFAASLTEVRLLDASFSVNVNTVEGRAALAAKIETLRGSV
;
A
#
# COMPACT_ATOMS: atom_id res chain seq x y z
N LEU A 1 14.34 -20.76 -4.74
CA LEU A 1 13.13 -21.56 -4.99
C LEU A 1 12.51 -21.03 -6.27
N ASN A 2 12.31 -21.88 -7.29
CA ASN A 2 11.71 -21.47 -8.56
C ASN A 2 10.21 -21.25 -8.34
N GLU A 3 9.79 -20.00 -8.13
CA GLU A 3 8.37 -19.65 -8.05
C GLU A 3 7.65 -20.01 -9.36
N ASN A 4 6.43 -20.53 -9.25
CA ASN A 4 5.63 -20.88 -10.42
C ASN A 4 5.41 -19.62 -11.29
N PRO A 5 5.80 -19.63 -12.58
CA PRO A 5 5.66 -18.45 -13.46
C PRO A 5 4.24 -17.87 -13.49
N SER A 6 3.21 -18.70 -13.38
CA SER A 6 1.82 -18.22 -13.35
C SER A 6 1.49 -17.41 -12.09
N THR A 7 2.10 -17.73 -10.95
CA THR A 7 1.95 -16.99 -9.69
C THR A 7 2.65 -15.64 -9.78
N VAL A 8 3.85 -15.59 -10.36
CA VAL A 8 4.58 -14.33 -10.58
C VAL A 8 3.76 -13.39 -11.48
N THR A 9 3.32 -13.89 -12.64
CA THR A 9 2.51 -13.09 -13.58
C THR A 9 1.19 -12.62 -12.94
N ARG A 10 0.51 -13.47 -12.16
CA ARG A 10 -0.71 -13.06 -11.45
C ARG A 10 -0.42 -11.90 -10.48
N ASN A 11 0.64 -11.99 -9.68
CA ASN A 11 0.99 -10.94 -8.73
C ASN A 11 1.39 -9.64 -9.44
N ASP A 12 2.12 -9.72 -10.57
CA ASP A 12 2.46 -8.55 -11.39
C ASP A 12 1.21 -7.84 -11.91
N ILE A 13 0.22 -8.61 -12.40
CA ILE A 13 -1.05 -8.08 -12.89
C ILE A 13 -1.82 -7.38 -11.76
N LEU A 14 -1.95 -8.04 -10.61
CA LEU A 14 -2.67 -7.48 -9.45
C LEU A 14 -2.00 -6.21 -8.91
N ALA A 15 -0.67 -6.21 -8.83
CA ALA A 15 0.09 -5.02 -8.44
C ALA A 15 -0.15 -3.88 -9.42
N GLY A 16 -0.05 -4.16 -10.73
CA GLY A 16 -0.34 -3.18 -11.79
C GLY A 16 -1.77 -2.62 -11.72
N MET A 17 -2.77 -3.47 -11.44
CA MET A 17 -4.15 -3.04 -11.25
C MET A 17 -4.32 -2.13 -10.03
N CYS A 18 -3.63 -2.39 -8.92
CA CYS A 18 -3.65 -1.48 -7.76
C CYS A 18 -3.05 -0.11 -8.12
N PHE A 19 -1.86 -0.08 -8.72
CA PHE A 19 -1.24 1.19 -9.14
C PHE A 19 -2.10 1.96 -10.15
N GLY A 20 -2.76 1.26 -11.08
CA GLY A 20 -3.71 1.86 -12.00
C GLY A 20 -4.93 2.44 -11.29
N ALA A 21 -5.49 1.72 -10.31
CA ALA A 21 -6.61 2.19 -9.51
C ALA A 21 -6.26 3.44 -8.68
N ASP A 22 -5.07 3.48 -8.05
CA ASP A 22 -4.57 4.67 -7.36
C ASP A 22 -4.45 5.88 -8.30
N ALA A 23 -3.88 5.69 -9.48
CA ALA A 23 -3.76 6.75 -10.50
C ALA A 23 -5.13 7.26 -11.00
N LEU A 24 -6.17 6.43 -10.95
CA LEU A 24 -7.55 6.79 -11.31
C LEU A 24 -8.36 7.34 -10.13
N GLY A 25 -7.80 7.36 -8.92
CA GLY A 25 -8.52 7.79 -7.72
C GLY A 25 -9.59 6.81 -7.26
N ASP A 26 -9.42 5.50 -7.53
CA ASP A 26 -10.31 4.43 -7.07
C ASP A 26 -9.65 3.65 -5.91
N PRO A 27 -9.79 4.14 -4.66
CA PRO A 27 -9.14 3.51 -3.51
C PRO A 27 -9.68 2.11 -3.23
N GLN A 28 -10.95 1.84 -3.55
CA GLN A 28 -11.57 0.55 -3.25
C GLN A 28 -11.02 -0.55 -4.16
N ALA A 29 -10.88 -0.27 -5.45
CA ALA A 29 -10.25 -1.21 -6.39
C ALA A 29 -8.79 -1.48 -6.03
N CYS A 30 -8.00 -0.48 -5.61
CA CYS A 30 -6.62 -0.73 -5.20
C CYS A 30 -6.55 -1.62 -3.96
N ILE A 31 -7.39 -1.38 -2.95
CA ILE A 31 -7.45 -2.24 -1.76
C ILE A 31 -7.73 -3.70 -2.15
N GLU A 32 -8.68 -3.93 -3.05
CA GLU A 32 -9.03 -5.26 -3.55
C GLU A 32 -7.86 -5.93 -4.28
N PHE A 33 -7.30 -5.27 -5.30
CA PHE A 33 -6.22 -5.88 -6.10
C PHE A 33 -4.94 -6.05 -5.30
N GLY A 34 -4.50 -5.00 -4.59
CA GLY A 34 -3.27 -5.02 -3.82
C GLY A 34 -3.32 -5.97 -2.63
N GLY A 35 -4.49 -6.18 -2.02
CA GLY A 35 -4.66 -7.15 -0.94
C GLY A 35 -4.52 -8.61 -1.39
N ASN A 36 -4.60 -8.87 -2.71
CA ASN A 36 -4.45 -10.20 -3.30
C ASN A 36 -3.03 -10.50 -3.82
N VAL A 37 -2.10 -9.55 -3.66
CA VAL A 37 -0.69 -9.73 -4.01
C VAL A 37 0.03 -10.46 -2.87
N ALA A 38 0.86 -11.45 -3.23
CA ALA A 38 1.60 -12.22 -2.23
C ALA A 38 2.58 -11.35 -1.42
N PRO A 39 2.66 -11.52 -0.08
CA PRO A 39 3.71 -10.91 0.72
C PRO A 39 5.09 -11.30 0.19
N GLY A 40 5.97 -10.32 -0.02
CA GLY A 40 7.30 -10.54 -0.61
C GLY A 40 7.35 -10.40 -2.12
N TRP A 41 6.24 -10.05 -2.78
CA TRP A 41 6.26 -9.69 -4.20
C TRP A 41 7.30 -8.59 -4.50
N GLN A 42 8.01 -8.78 -5.60
CA GLN A 42 8.95 -7.82 -6.14
C GLN A 42 8.82 -7.84 -7.66
N PHE A 43 8.72 -6.68 -8.29
CA PHE A 43 8.61 -6.61 -9.73
C PHE A 43 9.95 -6.97 -10.39
N ARG A 44 9.95 -8.05 -11.17
CA ARG A 44 11.19 -8.64 -11.73
C ARG A 44 12.00 -7.65 -12.57
N TYR A 45 11.33 -6.78 -13.31
CA TYR A 45 12.00 -5.85 -14.25
C TYR A 45 12.42 -4.53 -13.59
N ARG A 46 11.99 -4.29 -12.34
CA ARG A 46 12.39 -3.12 -11.55
C ARG A 46 12.32 -3.48 -10.07
N THR A 47 13.45 -3.90 -9.51
CA THR A 47 13.55 -4.35 -8.11
C THR A 47 13.25 -3.26 -7.08
N SER A 48 13.28 -1.99 -7.48
CA SER A 48 12.84 -0.86 -6.66
C SER A 48 11.32 -0.76 -6.52
N LEU A 49 10.55 -1.59 -7.23
CA LEU A 49 9.10 -1.70 -7.12
C LEU A 49 8.76 -3.04 -6.47
N SER A 50 8.09 -2.98 -5.32
CA SER A 50 7.98 -4.09 -4.38
C SER A 50 6.65 -4.07 -3.63
N PHE A 51 6.42 -5.10 -2.81
CA PHE A 51 5.25 -5.20 -1.96
C PHE A 51 5.09 -3.99 -1.01
N SER A 52 6.19 -3.33 -0.64
CA SER A 52 6.17 -2.12 0.17
C SER A 52 5.46 -0.96 -0.55
N ASP A 53 5.61 -0.84 -1.86
CA ASP A 53 4.94 0.20 -2.66
C ASP A 53 3.43 -0.05 -2.71
N ILE A 54 3.01 -1.32 -2.86
CA ILE A 54 1.59 -1.71 -2.81
C ILE A 54 1.01 -1.40 -1.43
N THR A 55 1.74 -1.76 -0.37
CA THR A 55 1.35 -1.51 1.03
C THR A 55 1.15 -0.01 1.26
N LEU A 56 2.05 0.83 0.76
CA LEU A 56 1.96 2.28 0.87
C LEU A 56 0.74 2.86 0.16
N VAL A 57 0.48 2.40 -1.07
CA VAL A 57 -0.68 2.85 -1.85
C VAL A 57 -1.99 2.38 -1.20
N ARG A 58 -2.03 1.16 -0.65
CA ARG A 58 -3.19 0.69 0.13
C ARG A 58 -3.39 1.51 1.41
N ALA A 59 -2.32 1.89 2.10
CA ALA A 59 -2.40 2.77 3.27
C ALA A 59 -3.06 4.11 2.92
N ALA A 60 -2.66 4.72 1.81
CA ALA A 60 -3.26 5.94 1.28
C ALA A 60 -4.74 5.73 0.88
N SER A 61 -5.04 4.60 0.23
CA SER A 61 -6.40 4.24 -0.18
C SER A 61 -7.36 4.08 1.02
N TYR A 62 -6.94 3.35 2.06
CA TYR A 62 -7.71 3.24 3.30
C TYR A 62 -7.92 4.60 3.96
N TYR A 63 -6.88 5.46 3.96
CA TYR A 63 -7.00 6.81 4.50
C TYR A 63 -8.04 7.63 3.74
N ALA A 64 -8.04 7.58 2.40
CA ALA A 64 -8.99 8.28 1.55
C ALA A 64 -10.45 7.85 1.80
N LEU A 65 -10.67 6.57 2.16
CA LEU A 65 -11.98 6.04 2.53
C LEU A 65 -12.38 6.31 3.99
N GLY A 66 -11.50 6.92 4.79
CA GLY A 66 -11.73 7.17 6.21
C GLY A 66 -11.51 5.96 7.12
N ASP A 67 -11.00 4.84 6.59
CA ASP A 67 -10.60 3.67 7.39
C ASP A 67 -9.18 3.88 7.95
N PHE A 68 -9.10 4.77 8.94
CA PHE A 68 -7.82 5.16 9.52
C PHE A 68 -7.14 4.02 10.30
N ALA A 69 -7.91 3.05 10.80
CA ALA A 69 -7.37 1.90 11.53
C ALA A 69 -6.65 0.93 10.58
N ALA A 70 -7.27 0.61 9.44
CA ALA A 70 -6.63 -0.19 8.40
C ALA A 70 -5.43 0.56 7.79
N SER A 71 -5.58 1.86 7.54
CA SER A 71 -4.48 2.71 7.06
C SER A 71 -3.26 2.69 8.01
N LEU A 72 -3.47 2.87 9.32
CA LEU A 72 -2.38 2.76 10.31
C LEU A 72 -1.76 1.37 10.34
N THR A 73 -2.55 0.32 10.13
CA THR A 73 -2.05 -1.06 10.07
C THR A 73 -1.08 -1.24 8.90
N GLU A 74 -1.43 -0.76 7.71
CA GLU A 74 -0.54 -0.79 6.54
C GLU A 74 0.73 0.06 6.76
N VAL A 75 0.61 1.26 7.34
CA VAL A 75 1.80 2.09 7.67
C VAL A 75 2.73 1.37 8.63
N ARG A 76 2.21 0.61 9.59
CA ARG A 76 3.04 -0.17 10.53
C ARG A 76 3.75 -1.37 9.89
N LEU A 77 3.28 -1.85 8.74
CA LEU A 77 4.03 -2.84 7.96
C LEU A 77 5.30 -2.20 7.33
N LEU A 78 5.28 -0.89 7.09
CA LEU A 78 6.40 -0.12 6.53
C LEU A 78 7.30 0.49 7.61
N ASP A 79 6.70 0.92 8.72
CA ASP A 79 7.37 1.47 9.89
C ASP A 79 6.67 0.99 11.17
N ALA A 80 7.14 -0.14 11.69
CA ALA A 80 6.55 -0.78 12.87
C ALA A 80 6.61 0.09 14.14
N SER A 81 7.48 1.09 14.19
CA SER A 81 7.60 2.01 15.33
C SER A 81 6.55 3.12 15.32
N PHE A 82 5.90 3.36 14.18
CA PHE A 82 4.93 4.43 14.04
C PHE A 82 3.65 4.15 14.85
N SER A 83 3.30 5.10 15.73
CA SER A 83 2.14 4.98 16.60
C SER A 83 1.46 6.32 16.81
N VAL A 84 0.17 6.37 16.52
CA VAL A 84 -0.69 7.55 16.65
C VAL A 84 -2.11 7.13 17.05
N ASN A 85 -2.88 8.04 17.65
CA ASN A 85 -4.28 7.80 17.96
C ASN A 85 -5.21 8.29 16.84
N VAL A 86 -5.62 7.40 15.95
CA VAL A 86 -6.46 7.71 14.78
C VAL A 86 -7.92 8.10 15.12
N ASN A 87 -8.33 8.01 16.38
CA ASN A 87 -9.64 8.51 16.83
C ASN A 87 -9.64 10.03 17.07
N THR A 88 -8.48 10.68 16.97
CA THR A 88 -8.30 12.13 17.11
C THR A 88 -7.99 12.77 15.76
N VAL A 89 -8.29 14.06 15.62
CA VAL A 89 -7.97 14.82 14.40
C VAL A 89 -6.45 14.89 14.21
N GLU A 90 -5.73 15.12 15.30
CA GLU A 90 -4.27 15.22 15.34
C GLU A 90 -3.61 13.91 14.91
N GLY A 91 -4.11 12.76 15.39
CA GLY A 91 -3.59 11.46 15.00
C GLY A 91 -3.86 11.09 13.55
N ARG A 92 -5.00 11.52 12.98
CA ARG A 92 -5.28 11.36 11.54
C ARG A 92 -4.37 12.24 10.70
N ALA A 93 -4.18 13.49 11.10
CA ALA A 93 -3.24 14.39 10.43
C ALA A 93 -1.80 13.85 10.47
N ALA A 94 -1.37 13.31 11.61
CA ALA A 94 -0.06 12.67 11.73
C ALA A 94 0.06 11.40 10.86
N LEU A 95 -1.00 10.59 10.75
CA LEU A 95 -1.04 9.44 9.85
C LEU A 95 -0.92 9.87 8.38
N ALA A 96 -1.67 10.88 7.94
CA ALA A 96 -1.54 11.44 6.58
C ALA A 96 -0.12 11.95 6.31
N ALA A 97 0.46 12.71 7.24
CA ALA A 97 1.82 13.21 7.11
C ALA A 97 2.86 12.07 6.99
N LYS A 98 2.65 10.97 7.72
CA LYS A 98 3.51 9.79 7.63
C LYS A 98 3.39 9.09 6.27
N ILE A 99 2.17 8.95 5.73
CA ILE A 99 1.95 8.39 4.40
C ILE A 99 2.69 9.22 3.34
N GLU A 100 2.58 10.55 3.38
CA GLU A 100 3.29 11.43 2.44
C GLU A 100 4.81 11.37 2.59
N THR A 101 5.31 11.27 3.83
CA THR A 101 6.75 11.06 4.10
C THR A 101 7.24 9.75 3.46
N LEU A 102 6.46 8.67 3.57
CA LEU A 102 6.80 7.36 2.99
C LEU A 102 6.71 7.34 1.47
N ARG A 103 5.81 8.13 0.86
CA ARG A 103 5.71 8.31 -0.60
C ARG A 103 6.92 9.07 -1.17
N GLY A 104 7.74 9.66 -0.31
CA GLY A 104 8.89 10.45 -0.72
C GLY A 104 8.49 11.74 -1.42
N SER A 105 7.33 12.31 -1.06
CA SER A 105 6.80 13.52 -1.69
C SER A 105 7.78 14.70 -1.53
N VAL A 106 8.39 15.05 -2.68
CA VAL A 106 8.78 16.35 -3.28
C VAL A 106 9.36 17.44 -2.38
#